data_AF-A0A1N7M1D2-F1
#
_entry.id   AF-A0A1N7M1D2-F1
#
_cell.length_a   1.000
_cell.length_b   1.000
_cell.length_c   1.000
_cell.angle_alpha   90.00
_cell.angle_beta   90.00
_cell.angle_gamma   90.00
#
_symmetry.space_group_name_H-M   'P 1'
#
loop_
_entity.id
_entity.type
_entity.pdbx_description
1 polymer ?
#
loop_
_entity_poly.entity_id
_entity_poly.type
_entity_poly.pdbx_seq_one_letter_code
_entity_poly.pdbx_strand_id
1 'polypeptide(L)'
;MMQIVLAIVIGGAFGAVLDRVGATNPSVLGRMLALRALALMKAILLAIGMASILIFGGQMLGIVDVAHMSVKAANAGVLIGGALLGAGWALAGYCPGTGLGAAASGRIDAMVFVLGGLAGALAYTFAYPMVKSMGLLDDLFGGKVTLAPVPGATYEGLYQGMSGDMLGLILGAVFVVVAFVIPSRERRAPASEMPAE
;
A
#
# COMPACT_ATOMS: atom_id res chain seq x y z
N MET A 1 2.82 -10.69 -24.86
CA MET A 1 2.54 -12.03 -24.31
C MET A 1 3.43 -12.36 -23.11
N MET A 2 4.76 -12.21 -23.21
CA MET A 2 5.70 -12.44 -22.07
C MET A 2 5.33 -11.67 -20.79
N GLN A 3 4.93 -10.40 -20.90
CA GLN A 3 4.58 -9.57 -19.73
C GLN A 3 3.34 -10.06 -18.96
N ILE A 4 2.35 -10.63 -19.66
CA ILE A 4 1.13 -11.16 -19.02
C ILE A 4 1.48 -12.43 -18.24
N VAL A 5 2.29 -13.31 -18.83
CA VAL A 5 2.77 -14.52 -18.15
C VAL A 5 3.57 -14.14 -16.91
N LEU A 6 4.48 -13.17 -17.01
CA LEU A 6 5.25 -12.69 -15.87
C LEU A 6 4.35 -12.11 -14.77
N ALA A 7 3.34 -11.32 -15.14
CA ALA A 7 2.39 -10.76 -14.19
C ALA A 7 1.59 -11.85 -13.45
N ILE A 8 1.16 -12.91 -14.15
CA ILE A 8 0.46 -14.05 -13.53
C ILE A 8 1.40 -14.79 -12.57
N VAL A 9 2.65 -15.04 -12.96
CA VAL A 9 3.62 -15.76 -12.12
C VAL A 9 3.96 -14.95 -10.86
N ILE A 10 4.27 -13.67 -11.01
CA ILE A 10 4.59 -12.79 -9.86
C ILE A 10 3.37 -12.61 -8.96
N GLY A 11 2.19 -12.36 -9.55
CA GLY A 11 0.95 -12.22 -8.79
C GLY A 11 0.58 -13.49 -8.04
N GLY A 12 0.72 -14.66 -8.67
CA GLY A 12 0.51 -15.95 -8.04
C GLY A 12 1.49 -16.22 -6.89
N ALA A 13 2.78 -15.94 -7.10
CA ALA A 13 3.80 -16.07 -6.06
C ALA A 13 3.52 -15.12 -4.88
N PHE A 14 3.16 -13.87 -5.16
CA PHE A 14 2.77 -12.89 -4.14
C PHE A 14 1.55 -13.35 -3.34
N GLY A 15 0.49 -13.83 -4.02
CA GLY A 15 -0.70 -14.37 -3.38
C GLY A 15 -0.40 -15.60 -2.51
N ALA A 16 0.44 -16.52 -2.98
CA ALA A 16 0.84 -17.70 -2.22
C ALA A 16 1.63 -17.34 -0.94
N VAL A 17 2.49 -16.33 -1.01
CA VAL A 17 3.21 -15.81 0.17
C VAL A 17 2.24 -15.13 1.14
N LEU A 18 1.31 -14.31 0.65
CA LEU A 18 0.30 -13.64 1.49
C LEU A 18 -0.55 -14.66 2.27
N ASP A 19 -1.01 -15.71 1.58
CA ASP A 19 -1.82 -16.76 2.20
C ASP A 19 -1.01 -17.56 3.23
N ARG A 20 0.24 -17.94 2.91
CA ARG A 20 1.13 -18.63 3.87
C ARG A 20 1.45 -17.82 5.13
N VAL A 21 1.55 -16.50 5.02
CA VAL A 21 1.79 -15.61 6.17
C VAL A 21 0.50 -15.39 6.99
N GLY A 22 -0.66 -15.86 6.51
CA GLY A 22 -1.94 -15.67 7.16
C GLY A 22 -2.50 -14.26 7.02
N ALA A 23 -1.96 -13.45 6.09
CA ALA A 23 -2.44 -12.11 5.81
C ALA A 23 -3.84 -12.11 5.14
N THR A 24 -4.30 -13.26 4.66
CA THR A 24 -5.66 -13.48 4.15
C THR A 24 -6.70 -13.68 5.28
N ASN A 25 -6.27 -13.74 6.54
CA ASN A 25 -7.17 -13.88 7.69
C ASN A 25 -7.51 -12.51 8.31
N PRO A 26 -8.78 -12.08 8.35
CA PRO A 26 -9.19 -10.78 8.87
C PRO A 26 -8.90 -10.64 10.36
N SER A 27 -8.83 -11.74 11.13
CA SER A 27 -8.46 -11.67 12.55
C SER A 27 -7.01 -11.23 12.75
N VAL A 28 -6.10 -11.65 11.86
CA VAL A 28 -4.69 -11.25 11.89
C VAL A 28 -4.57 -9.77 11.55
N LEU A 29 -5.29 -9.31 10.52
CA LEU A 29 -5.33 -7.90 10.12
C LEU A 29 -5.95 -7.03 11.22
N GLY A 30 -7.06 -7.46 11.81
CA GLY A 30 -7.72 -6.76 12.91
C GLY A 30 -6.80 -6.63 14.13
N ARG A 31 -6.08 -7.70 14.52
CA ARG A 31 -5.08 -7.64 15.59
C ARG A 31 -3.91 -6.73 15.25
N MET A 32 -3.51 -6.64 13.99
CA MET A 32 -2.49 -5.69 13.55
C MET A 32 -2.98 -4.24 13.65
N LEU A 33 -4.18 -3.93 13.17
CA LEU A 33 -4.79 -2.60 13.26
C LEU A 33 -5.01 -2.17 14.72
N ALA A 34 -5.36 -3.10 15.59
CA ALA A 34 -5.47 -2.88 17.04
C ALA A 34 -4.11 -2.83 17.78
N LEU A 35 -2.99 -2.88 17.04
CA LEU A 35 -1.62 -2.87 17.58
C LEU A 35 -1.31 -4.01 18.57
N ARG A 36 -2.00 -5.15 18.43
CA ARG A 36 -1.84 -6.35 19.27
C ARG A 36 -0.86 -7.34 18.65
N ALA A 37 -0.86 -7.50 17.33
CA ALA A 37 0.03 -8.39 16.59
C ALA A 37 0.77 -7.62 15.49
N LEU A 38 2.03 -7.25 15.74
CA LEU A 38 2.80 -6.35 14.86
C LEU A 38 3.67 -7.07 13.82
N ALA A 39 3.60 -8.41 13.76
CA ALA A 39 4.40 -9.19 12.81
C ALA A 39 4.12 -8.82 11.35
N LEU A 40 2.85 -8.63 10.99
CA LEU A 40 2.46 -8.22 9.64
C LEU A 40 2.88 -6.77 9.34
N MET A 41 2.75 -5.86 10.31
CA MET A 41 3.22 -4.48 10.18
C MET A 41 4.73 -4.42 9.94
N LYS A 42 5.51 -5.22 10.67
CA LYS A 42 6.95 -5.37 10.46
C LYS A 42 7.28 -5.87 9.05
N ALA A 43 6.57 -6.87 8.55
CA ALA A 43 6.77 -7.38 7.20
C ALA A 43 6.47 -6.32 6.12
N ILE A 44 5.39 -5.55 6.29
CA ILE A 44 5.02 -4.47 5.37
C ILE A 44 6.08 -3.37 5.37
N LEU A 45 6.54 -2.91 6.54
CA LEU A 45 7.58 -1.87 6.63
C LEU A 45 8.91 -2.33 6.05
N LEU A 46 9.30 -3.59 6.31
CA LEU A 46 10.50 -4.17 5.72
C LEU A 46 10.38 -4.24 4.19
N ALA A 47 9.23 -4.67 3.67
CA ALA A 47 8.99 -4.77 2.24
C ALA A 47 9.03 -3.40 1.56
N ILE A 48 8.39 -2.38 2.14
CA ILE A 48 8.43 -1.00 1.63
C ILE A 48 9.86 -0.47 1.64
N GLY A 49 10.58 -0.63 2.76
CA GLY A 49 11.95 -0.15 2.88
C GLY A 49 12.91 -0.83 1.90
N MET A 50 12.82 -2.16 1.76
CA MET A 50 13.60 -2.93 0.78
C MET A 50 13.27 -2.52 -0.65
N ALA A 51 11.99 -2.35 -0.99
CA ALA A 51 11.57 -1.92 -2.32
C ALA A 51 12.12 -0.53 -2.65
N SER A 52 12.03 0.43 -1.72
CA SER A 52 12.62 1.76 -1.89
C SER A 52 14.13 1.67 -2.11
N ILE A 53 14.86 0.89 -1.29
CA ILE A 53 16.31 0.75 -1.43
C ILE A 53 16.70 0.14 -2.79
N LEU A 54 16.01 -0.92 -3.21
CA LEU A 54 16.30 -1.58 -4.48
C LEU A 54 15.99 -0.71 -5.69
N ILE A 55 14.88 0.05 -5.64
CA ILE A 55 14.47 0.93 -6.73
C ILE A 55 15.44 2.11 -6.87
N PHE A 56 15.67 2.86 -5.79
CA PHE A 56 16.54 4.05 -5.84
C PHE A 56 18.02 3.67 -5.96
N GLY A 57 18.46 2.56 -5.34
CA GLY A 57 19.80 2.01 -5.54
C GLY A 57 20.02 1.50 -6.95
N GLY A 58 19.03 0.81 -7.52
CA GLY A 58 19.05 0.37 -8.93
C GLY A 58 19.08 1.55 -9.92
N GLN A 59 18.46 2.67 -9.56
CA GLN A 59 18.52 3.91 -10.34
C GLN A 59 19.93 4.52 -10.31
N MET A 60 20.57 4.59 -9.14
CA MET A 60 21.95 5.08 -9.02
C MET A 60 22.96 4.21 -9.79
N LEU A 61 22.69 2.91 -9.91
CA LEU A 61 23.49 1.96 -10.69
C LEU A 61 23.13 1.95 -12.19
N GLY A 62 22.14 2.73 -12.62
CA GLY A 62 21.69 2.79 -14.03
C GLY A 62 20.93 1.54 -14.50
N ILE A 63 20.51 0.67 -13.60
CA ILE A 63 19.77 -0.59 -13.90
C ILE A 63 18.26 -0.33 -14.01
N VAL A 64 17.76 0.69 -13.28
CA VAL A 64 16.35 1.07 -13.25
C VAL A 64 16.18 2.42 -13.94
N ASP A 65 15.39 2.45 -15.01
CA ASP A 65 15.11 3.67 -15.75
C ASP A 65 14.00 4.47 -15.06
N VAL A 66 14.30 5.75 -14.79
CA VAL A 66 13.41 6.74 -14.18
C VAL A 66 12.14 6.94 -15.02
N ALA A 67 12.20 6.69 -16.33
CA ALA A 67 11.07 6.79 -17.24
C ALA A 67 9.89 5.87 -16.88
N HIS A 68 10.12 4.79 -16.12
CA HIS A 68 9.06 3.89 -15.66
C HIS A 68 8.42 4.35 -14.33
N MET A 69 8.92 5.41 -13.70
CA MET A 69 8.32 5.96 -12.48
C MET A 69 7.13 6.88 -12.81
N SER A 70 5.93 6.41 -12.49
CA SER A 70 4.71 7.19 -12.59
C SER A 70 4.35 7.77 -11.22
N VAL A 71 4.67 9.04 -11.01
CA VAL A 71 4.23 9.77 -9.81
C VAL A 71 2.78 10.21 -10.02
N LYS A 72 1.90 9.78 -9.11
CA LYS A 72 0.50 10.21 -9.07
C LYS A 72 0.44 11.65 -8.55
N ALA A 73 -0.35 12.50 -9.19
CA ALA A 73 -0.56 13.87 -8.72
C ALA A 73 -1.20 13.86 -7.32
N ALA A 74 -0.72 14.75 -6.45
CA ALA A 74 -1.33 15.00 -5.16
C ALA A 74 -2.55 15.91 -5.37
N ASN A 75 -3.73 15.45 -4.99
CA ASN A 75 -4.96 16.26 -4.99
C ASN A 75 -5.83 15.90 -3.78
N ALA A 76 -6.84 16.74 -3.50
CA ALA A 76 -7.71 16.55 -2.34
C ALA A 76 -8.49 15.23 -2.43
N GLY A 77 -8.80 14.79 -3.65
CA GLY A 77 -9.41 13.48 -3.94
C GLY A 77 -8.55 12.30 -3.48
N VAL A 78 -7.22 12.37 -3.59
CA VAL A 78 -6.32 11.33 -3.07
C VAL A 78 -6.38 11.26 -1.54
N LEU A 79 -6.45 12.40 -0.85
CA LEU A 79 -6.55 12.43 0.62
C LEU A 79 -7.89 11.86 1.11
N ILE A 80 -8.99 12.34 0.52
CA ILE A 80 -10.35 11.89 0.88
C ILE A 80 -10.53 10.42 0.50
N GLY A 81 -10.10 10.03 -0.71
CA GLY A 81 -10.15 8.64 -1.17
C GLY A 81 -9.30 7.71 -0.30
N GLY A 82 -8.11 8.15 0.10
CA GLY A 82 -7.24 7.41 1.02
C GLY A 82 -7.86 7.22 2.41
N ALA A 83 -8.52 8.25 2.94
CA ALA A 83 -9.25 8.15 4.20
C ALA A 83 -10.44 7.19 4.12
N LEU A 84 -11.23 7.26 3.04
CA LEU A 84 -12.34 6.34 2.79
C LEU A 84 -11.86 4.88 2.65
N LEU A 85 -10.76 4.67 1.92
CA LEU A 85 -10.14 3.35 1.79
C LEU A 85 -9.63 2.83 3.14
N GLY A 86 -8.99 3.67 3.94
CA GLY A 86 -8.51 3.33 5.28
C GLY A 86 -9.65 2.97 6.23
N ALA A 87 -10.74 3.75 6.22
CA ALA A 87 -11.93 3.45 7.00
C ALA A 87 -12.60 2.13 6.55
N GLY A 88 -12.71 1.91 5.24
CA GLY A 88 -13.22 0.65 4.68
C GLY A 88 -12.39 -0.55 5.09
N TRP A 89 -11.06 -0.42 5.09
CA TRP A 89 -10.15 -1.46 5.58
C TRP A 89 -10.38 -1.74 7.07
N ALA A 90 -10.49 -0.70 7.91
CA ALA A 90 -10.71 -0.87 9.34
C ALA A 90 -12.04 -1.58 9.65
N LEU A 91 -13.09 -1.32 8.87
CA LEU A 91 -14.41 -1.94 9.03
C LEU A 91 -14.46 -3.37 8.49
N ALA A 92 -13.88 -3.62 7.31
CA ALA A 92 -13.97 -4.92 6.64
C ALA A 92 -12.91 -5.93 7.12
N GLY A 93 -11.82 -5.47 7.73
CA GLY A 93 -10.70 -6.32 8.11
C GLY A 93 -9.87 -6.82 6.92
N TYR A 94 -10.06 -6.25 5.73
CA TYR A 94 -9.35 -6.59 4.50
C TYR A 94 -8.83 -5.34 3.80
N CYS A 95 -7.59 -5.38 3.33
CA CYS A 95 -7.11 -4.43 2.31
C CYS A 95 -7.35 -5.02 0.91
N PRO A 96 -7.25 -4.23 -0.17
CA PRO A 96 -7.57 -4.70 -1.52
C PRO A 96 -6.81 -5.99 -1.93
N GLY A 97 -5.54 -6.10 -1.57
CA GLY A 97 -4.72 -7.27 -1.88
C GLY A 97 -5.10 -8.51 -1.07
N THR A 98 -5.26 -8.36 0.25
CA THR A 98 -5.61 -9.48 1.13
C THR A 98 -7.05 -9.93 0.93
N GLY A 99 -7.96 -9.03 0.57
CA GLY A 99 -9.35 -9.35 0.25
C GLY A 99 -9.47 -10.22 -1.00
N LEU A 100 -8.67 -9.96 -2.04
CA LEU A 100 -8.62 -10.83 -3.22
C LEU A 100 -8.04 -12.21 -2.89
N GLY A 101 -6.97 -12.26 -2.09
CA GLY A 101 -6.41 -13.54 -1.63
C GLY A 101 -7.41 -14.34 -0.78
N ALA A 102 -8.08 -13.68 0.16
CA ALA A 102 -9.10 -14.30 1.00
C ALA A 102 -10.32 -14.79 0.20
N ALA A 103 -10.77 -14.00 -0.78
CA ALA A 103 -11.84 -14.41 -1.69
C ALA A 103 -11.44 -15.64 -2.52
N ALA A 104 -10.19 -15.71 -2.99
CA ALA A 104 -9.65 -16.88 -3.69
C ALA A 104 -9.58 -18.12 -2.80
N SER A 105 -9.36 -17.95 -1.49
CA SER A 105 -9.42 -19.02 -0.49
C SER A 105 -10.86 -19.43 -0.09
N GLY A 106 -11.88 -18.91 -0.76
CA GLY A 106 -13.29 -19.30 -0.58
C GLY A 106 -14.05 -18.55 0.52
N ARG A 107 -13.50 -17.45 1.03
CA ARG A 107 -14.13 -16.66 2.11
C ARG A 107 -15.24 -15.76 1.59
N ILE A 108 -16.48 -16.04 2.01
CA ILE A 108 -17.67 -15.30 1.58
C ILE A 108 -17.63 -13.83 2.03
N ASP A 109 -17.17 -13.56 3.25
CA ASP A 109 -16.99 -12.20 3.77
C ASP A 109 -16.02 -11.38 2.90
N ALA A 110 -14.95 -12.00 2.42
CA ALA A 110 -14.00 -11.38 1.49
C ALA A 110 -14.60 -11.17 0.09
N MET A 111 -15.43 -12.10 -0.40
CA MET A 111 -16.12 -11.94 -1.67
C MET A 111 -17.10 -10.76 -1.64
N VAL A 112 -17.85 -10.59 -0.54
CA VAL A 112 -18.73 -9.44 -0.34
C VAL A 112 -17.94 -8.14 -0.31
N PHE A 113 -16.78 -8.12 0.36
CA PHE A 113 -15.87 -6.97 0.36
C PHE A 113 -15.39 -6.63 -1.06
N VAL A 114 -14.94 -7.62 -1.83
CA VAL A 114 -14.45 -7.42 -3.22
C VAL A 114 -15.57 -6.90 -4.11
N LEU A 115 -16.75 -7.51 -4.07
CA LEU A 115 -17.91 -7.08 -4.86
C LEU A 115 -18.37 -5.67 -4.46
N GLY A 116 -18.41 -5.36 -3.17
CA GLY A 116 -18.72 -4.03 -2.66
C GLY A 116 -17.70 -2.99 -3.10
N GLY A 117 -16.41 -3.31 -3.07
CA GLY A 117 -15.33 -2.45 -3.56
C GLY A 117 -15.43 -2.19 -5.07
N LEU A 118 -15.75 -3.22 -5.87
CA LEU A 118 -15.98 -3.10 -7.31
C LEU A 118 -17.22 -2.24 -7.61
N ALA A 119 -18.31 -2.44 -6.87
CA ALA A 119 -19.51 -1.62 -6.98
C ALA A 119 -19.22 -0.16 -6.64
N GLY A 120 -18.43 0.10 -5.58
CA GLY A 120 -17.98 1.44 -5.22
C GLY A 120 -17.10 2.10 -6.29
N ALA A 121 -16.16 1.35 -6.87
CA ALA A 121 -15.32 1.82 -7.97
C ALA A 121 -16.15 2.15 -9.23
N LEU A 122 -17.17 1.33 -9.53
CA LEU A 122 -18.11 1.59 -10.62
C LEU A 122 -18.95 2.84 -10.36
N ALA A 123 -19.49 2.99 -9.14
CA ALA A 123 -20.24 4.17 -8.74
C ALA A 123 -19.38 5.44 -8.84
N TYR A 124 -18.12 5.38 -8.38
CA TYR A 124 -17.17 6.48 -8.52
C TYR A 124 -16.90 6.83 -9.99
N THR A 125 -16.79 5.83 -10.87
CA THR A 125 -16.59 6.06 -12.30
C THR A 125 -17.74 6.89 -12.91
N PHE A 126 -18.99 6.64 -12.51
CA PHE A 126 -20.14 7.46 -12.93
C PHE A 126 -20.17 8.84 -12.25
N ALA A 127 -19.75 8.92 -10.98
CA ALA A 127 -19.69 10.19 -10.23
C ALA A 127 -18.47 11.05 -10.62
N TYR A 128 -17.52 10.51 -11.37
CA TYR A 128 -16.26 11.17 -11.71
C TYR A 128 -16.43 12.57 -12.32
N PRO A 129 -17.35 12.83 -13.28
CA PRO A 129 -17.56 14.17 -13.82
C PRO A 129 -17.98 15.17 -12.73
N MET A 130 -18.82 14.73 -11.79
CA MET A 130 -19.28 15.54 -10.67
C MET A 130 -18.13 15.83 -9.70
N VAL A 131 -17.35 14.81 -9.32
CA VAL A 131 -16.17 14.98 -8.46
C VAL A 131 -15.14 15.91 -9.10
N LYS A 132 -14.96 15.82 -10.42
CA LYS A 132 -14.10 16.73 -11.18
C LYS A 132 -14.63 18.17 -11.14
N SER A 133 -15.95 18.37 -11.28
CA SER A 133 -16.55 19.72 -11.22
C SER A 133 -16.49 20.37 -9.83
N MET A 134 -16.30 19.59 -8.77
CA MET A 134 -16.13 20.09 -7.40
C MET A 134 -14.72 20.66 -7.14
N GLY A 135 -13.79 20.59 -8.11
CA GLY A 135 -12.40 20.99 -7.92
C GLY A 135 -11.59 20.07 -7.00
N LEU A 136 -12.15 18.93 -6.60
CA LEU A 136 -11.52 17.99 -5.68
C LEU A 136 -10.31 17.27 -6.31
N LEU A 137 -10.25 17.26 -7.64
CA LEU A 137 -9.16 16.69 -8.42
C LEU A 137 -8.13 17.74 -8.85
N ASP A 138 -8.30 18.99 -8.42
CA ASP A 138 -7.34 20.05 -8.71
C ASP A 138 -6.04 19.78 -7.94
N ASP A 139 -4.94 20.07 -8.61
CA ASP A 139 -3.60 19.76 -8.13
C ASP A 139 -3.29 20.52 -6.84
N LEU A 140 -3.03 19.79 -5.76
CA LEU A 140 -2.45 20.35 -4.55
C LEU A 140 -0.93 20.39 -4.71
N PHE A 141 -0.31 21.46 -4.23
CA PHE A 141 1.14 21.63 -4.21
C PHE A 141 1.85 21.55 -5.58
N GLY A 142 1.17 21.84 -6.70
CA GLY A 142 1.79 21.80 -8.04
C GLY A 142 1.62 20.46 -8.78
N GLY A 143 0.81 19.54 -8.24
CA GLY A 143 0.36 18.34 -8.95
C GLY A 143 1.27 17.15 -8.73
N LYS A 144 2.01 16.71 -9.76
CA LYS A 144 2.94 15.57 -9.67
C LYS A 144 4.24 15.98 -8.97
N VAL A 145 4.14 16.31 -7.69
CA VAL A 145 5.28 16.67 -6.87
C VAL A 145 5.88 15.46 -6.17
N THR A 146 7.21 15.46 -6.09
CA THR A 146 7.99 14.49 -5.33
C THR A 146 8.50 15.14 -4.06
N LEU A 147 8.84 14.36 -3.04
CA LEU A 147 9.39 14.92 -1.80
C LEU A 147 10.72 15.63 -2.03
N ALA A 148 11.54 15.14 -2.96
CA ALA A 148 12.81 15.72 -3.38
C ALA A 148 13.03 15.44 -4.89
N PRO A 149 13.74 16.33 -5.62
CA PRO A 149 13.92 16.21 -7.06
C PRO A 149 14.66 14.90 -7.39
N VAL A 150 13.99 14.01 -8.11
CA VAL A 150 14.59 12.76 -8.60
C VAL A 150 15.41 13.08 -9.86
N PRO A 151 16.74 12.81 -9.86
CA PRO A 151 17.57 13.03 -11.05
C PRO A 151 17.00 12.29 -12.26
N GLY A 152 16.69 13.03 -13.34
CA GLY A 152 16.13 12.45 -14.57
C GLY A 152 14.59 12.37 -14.63
N ALA A 153 13.88 12.76 -13.57
CA ALA A 153 12.42 12.90 -13.61
C ALA A 153 12.01 14.36 -13.81
N THR A 154 10.92 14.61 -14.54
CA THR A 154 10.36 15.96 -14.80
C THR A 154 9.48 16.49 -13.64
N TYR A 155 9.62 15.91 -12.44
CA TYR A 155 8.76 16.23 -11.29
C TYR A 155 9.42 17.26 -10.38
N GLU A 156 8.67 18.29 -10.00
CA GLU A 156 9.14 19.28 -9.02
C GLU A 156 9.25 18.65 -7.63
N GLY A 157 10.37 18.92 -6.95
CA GLY A 157 10.62 18.46 -5.58
C GLY A 157 10.17 19.50 -4.56
N LEU A 158 9.36 19.09 -3.58
CA LEU A 158 8.89 19.95 -2.49
C LEU A 158 10.05 20.41 -1.58
N TYR A 159 11.10 19.60 -1.48
CA TYR A 159 12.35 19.91 -0.78
C TYR A 159 13.54 19.85 -1.76
N GLN A 160 14.15 21.00 -2.03
CA GLN A 160 15.28 21.12 -2.99
C GLN A 160 16.66 20.87 -2.37
N GLY A 161 16.74 20.60 -1.06
CA GLY A 161 18.01 20.46 -0.34
C GLY A 161 18.71 19.11 -0.48
N MET A 162 18.09 18.11 -1.15
CA MET A 162 18.63 16.76 -1.31
C MET A 162 18.10 16.11 -2.60
N SER A 163 18.83 15.16 -3.19
CA SER A 163 18.33 14.38 -4.32
C SER A 163 17.26 13.37 -3.87
N GLY A 164 16.25 13.16 -4.71
CA GLY A 164 15.16 12.21 -4.47
C GLY A 164 15.64 10.78 -4.22
N ASP A 165 16.75 10.39 -4.83
CA ASP A 165 17.35 9.07 -4.68
C ASP A 165 17.92 8.87 -3.28
N MET A 166 18.64 9.87 -2.77
CA MET A 166 19.15 9.84 -1.40
C MET A 166 18.01 9.86 -0.39
N LEU A 167 16.97 10.67 -0.63
CA LEU A 167 15.81 10.71 0.27
C LEU A 167 15.08 9.36 0.27
N GLY A 168 14.92 8.74 -0.90
CA GLY A 168 14.34 7.41 -1.05
C GLY A 168 15.15 6.30 -0.36
N LEU A 169 16.48 6.35 -0.45
CA LEU A 169 17.39 5.45 0.26
C LEU A 169 17.34 5.64 1.78
N ILE A 170 17.37 6.89 2.25
CA ILE A 170 17.30 7.23 3.68
C ILE A 170 15.96 6.76 4.24
N LEU A 171 14.85 7.09 3.58
CA LEU A 171 13.52 6.69 4.03
C LEU A 171 13.37 5.15 4.01
N GLY A 172 13.91 4.50 2.98
CA GLY A 172 13.97 3.04 2.91
C GLY A 172 14.74 2.44 4.09
N ALA A 173 15.92 2.98 4.40
CA ALA A 173 16.72 2.56 5.55
C ALA A 173 16.00 2.79 6.87
N VAL A 174 15.30 3.93 7.03
CA VAL A 174 14.48 4.21 8.20
C VAL A 174 13.38 3.16 8.36
N PHE A 175 12.64 2.82 7.29
CA PHE A 175 11.60 1.79 7.37
C PHE A 175 12.16 0.40 7.70
N VAL A 176 13.32 0.05 7.17
CA VAL A 176 14.01 -1.21 7.52
C VAL A 176 14.38 -1.21 9.01
N VAL A 177 15.00 -0.15 9.52
CA VAL A 177 15.38 -0.03 10.94
C VAL A 177 14.14 -0.11 11.83
N VAL A 178 13.09 0.65 11.51
CA VAL A 178 11.82 0.62 12.26
C VAL A 178 11.23 -0.79 12.26
N ALA A 179 11.25 -1.49 11.12
CA ALA A 179 10.79 -2.88 11.05
C ALA A 179 11.58 -3.80 12.00
N PHE A 180 12.89 -3.62 12.13
CA PHE A 180 13.69 -4.42 13.07
C PHE A 180 13.43 -4.06 14.54
N VAL A 181 13.17 -2.79 14.85
CA VAL A 181 12.88 -2.30 16.21
C VAL A 181 11.49 -2.73 16.69
N ILE A 182 10.51 -2.87 15.80
CA ILE A 182 9.15 -3.27 16.17
C ILE A 182 9.16 -4.69 16.79
N PRO A 183 8.60 -4.85 18.01
CA PRO A 183 8.57 -6.14 18.70
C PRO A 183 7.67 -7.12 17.97
N SER A 184 8.19 -8.34 17.77
CA SER A 184 7.46 -9.42 17.09
C SER A 184 6.50 -10.19 17.99
N ARG A 185 6.48 -9.90 19.31
CA ARG A 185 5.58 -10.56 20.26
C ARG A 185 4.18 -10.01 20.15
N GLU A 186 3.19 -10.92 20.11
CA GLU A 186 1.81 -10.54 20.35
C GLU A 186 1.70 -9.92 21.74
N ARG A 187 1.14 -8.71 21.82
CA ARG A 187 0.76 -8.12 23.10
C ARG A 187 -0.41 -8.97 23.60
N ARG A 188 -0.17 -9.78 24.65
CA ARG A 188 -1.15 -10.69 25.23
C ARG A 188 -2.45 -9.92 25.48
N ALA A 189 -3.53 -10.30 24.80
CA ALA A 189 -4.83 -9.73 25.07
C ALA A 189 -5.21 -10.05 26.54
N PRO A 190 -5.82 -9.13 27.29
CA PRO A 190 -6.41 -9.47 28.58
C PRO A 190 -7.41 -10.62 28.37
N ALA A 191 -7.47 -11.55 29.32
CA ALA A 191 -8.22 -12.80 29.22
C ALA A 191 -9.74 -12.64 28.96
N SER A 192 -10.27 -11.41 29.02
CA SER A 192 -11.69 -11.07 28.82
C SER A 192 -12.14 -11.03 27.35
N GLU A 193 -11.24 -11.16 26.38
CA GLU A 193 -11.55 -10.98 24.94
C GLU A 193 -11.22 -12.19 24.06
N MET A 194 -11.00 -13.37 24.66
CA MET A 194 -10.95 -14.60 23.86
C MET A 194 -12.35 -14.88 23.32
N PRO A 195 -12.54 -15.01 21.98
CA PRO A 195 -13.82 -15.45 21.43
C PRO A 195 -14.10 -16.83 22.01
N ALA A 196 -15.29 -17.00 22.58
CA ALA A 196 -15.80 -18.32 22.89
C ALA A 196 -15.84 -19.12 21.58
N GLU A 197 -15.27 -20.32 21.63
CA GLU A 197 -15.32 -21.35 20.58
C GLU A 197 -16.72 -21.50 19.97
#